data_AF-A0A844SXL3-F1
#
_entry.id   AF-A0A844SXL3-F1
#
_cell.length_a   1.000
_cell.length_b   1.000
_cell.length_c   1.000
_cell.angle_alpha   90.00
_cell.angle_beta   90.00
_cell.angle_gamma   90.00
#
_symmetry.space_group_name_H-M   'P 1'
#
loop_
_entity.id
_entity.type
_entity.pdbx_description
1 polymer ?
#
loop_
_entity_poly.entity_id
_entity_poly.type
_entity_poly.pdbx_seq_one_letter_code
_entity_poly.pdbx_strand_id
1 'polypeptide(L)'
;MVVVGAGPTGLLLAIELTLGGADVIVIERLTEPDQTIKAGAIGALAGEALERRGLGDAMNAVERSMADSMSRLMKGAGDASDLPFKKFGGHFSGIFLIDQTRQREPDRRLRGVNQQALETMLAERAHALGIEIRRGCELIDFEDSGDGVVVRTRDASGDATLHAAYLVGCDGGRSAVRKRAGFAFPGTEPSLTGHQAIVDLDHPDRLLPVGWRRTPVGMMAYGPIPGRVFLAEFDGPPADRSAPVTREEIETTLRRISGADVRVTAVKTATRFTDNARQADSYRRGRVLLAGDAAHVHSPFGGQGLNLGLLDAVNLGWKLAAVVCDRMPESLLDSYTEERHPIAARVIANTRAQVALMRPDVMTDALREIVADLMGLDEGTRYFGEMISGIRIRYDLGSDHPSVGRLSGNFALGDDGAETTLFDQMEDGRAVLVDATDGAASAIAARWDIFVRCVPGRGGASLLIRPDACIAWAADDADTTGLHAALTRWFGPAMQ
;
A
#
# COMPACT_ATOMS: atom_id res chain seq x y z
N MET A 1 1.98 -5.52 -22.60
CA MET A 1 2.06 -6.04 -21.21
C MET A 1 0.69 -6.53 -20.77
N VAL A 2 0.61 -7.55 -19.90
CA VAL A 2 -0.66 -7.94 -19.26
C VAL A 2 -0.53 -7.84 -17.74
N VAL A 3 -1.47 -7.12 -17.12
CA VAL A 3 -1.65 -7.06 -15.66
C VAL A 3 -2.92 -7.82 -15.30
N VAL A 4 -2.83 -8.77 -14.36
CA VAL A 4 -3.96 -9.60 -13.92
C VAL A 4 -4.48 -9.08 -12.59
N GLY A 5 -5.71 -8.57 -12.57
CA GLY A 5 -6.37 -7.95 -11.41
C GLY A 5 -6.42 -6.43 -11.54
N ALA A 6 -7.64 -5.87 -11.52
CA ALA A 6 -7.90 -4.43 -11.54
C ALA A 6 -8.22 -3.88 -10.14
N GLY A 7 -7.59 -4.44 -9.10
CA GLY A 7 -7.54 -3.81 -7.78
C GLY A 7 -6.54 -2.64 -7.75
N PRO A 8 -6.41 -1.93 -6.61
CA PRO A 8 -5.57 -0.73 -6.51
C PRO A 8 -4.12 -0.93 -6.98
N THR A 9 -3.49 -2.05 -6.60
CA THR A 9 -2.12 -2.39 -7.03
C THR A 9 -2.02 -2.56 -8.54
N GLY A 10 -2.95 -3.28 -9.17
CA GLY A 10 -2.91 -3.52 -10.61
C GLY A 10 -3.20 -2.26 -11.44
N LEU A 11 -4.16 -1.45 -11.00
CA LEU A 11 -4.47 -0.17 -11.66
C LEU A 11 -3.31 0.82 -11.54
N LEU A 12 -2.71 0.97 -10.36
CA LEU A 12 -1.55 1.83 -10.19
C LEU A 12 -0.36 1.32 -11.00
N LEU A 13 -0.11 0.01 -11.03
CA LEU A 13 0.97 -0.57 -11.84
C LEU A 13 0.75 -0.28 -13.34
N ALA A 14 -0.48 -0.41 -13.84
CA ALA A 14 -0.79 -0.10 -15.22
C ALA A 14 -0.51 1.38 -15.54
N ILE A 15 -0.89 2.30 -14.64
CA ILE A 15 -0.57 3.72 -14.76
C ILE A 15 0.94 3.94 -14.83
N GLU A 16 1.71 3.35 -13.91
CA GLU A 16 3.18 3.50 -13.89
C GLU A 16 3.83 2.98 -15.18
N LEU A 17 3.36 1.83 -15.67
CA LEU A 17 3.84 1.24 -16.91
C LEU A 17 3.56 2.14 -18.12
N THR A 18 2.35 2.69 -18.20
CA THR A 18 1.94 3.59 -19.29
C THR A 18 2.66 4.94 -19.24
N LEU A 19 2.88 5.52 -18.06
CA LEU A 19 3.73 6.71 -17.90
C LEU A 19 5.17 6.43 -18.33
N GLY A 20 5.66 5.23 -18.06
CA GLY A 20 6.92 4.74 -18.60
C GLY A 20 6.89 4.43 -20.10
N GLY A 21 5.78 4.57 -20.81
CA GLY A 21 5.68 4.36 -22.26
C GLY A 21 5.43 2.91 -22.70
N ALA A 22 5.07 2.00 -21.79
CA ALA A 22 4.71 0.63 -22.12
C ALA A 22 3.21 0.50 -22.46
N ASP A 23 2.88 -0.35 -23.44
CA ASP A 23 1.51 -0.73 -23.76
C ASP A 23 0.98 -1.77 -22.76
N VAL A 24 -0.18 -1.51 -22.15
CA VAL A 24 -0.73 -2.33 -21.06
C VAL A 24 -2.19 -2.68 -21.29
N ILE A 25 -2.51 -3.96 -21.08
CA ILE A 25 -3.88 -4.44 -20.91
C ILE A 25 -4.03 -4.94 -19.47
N VAL A 26 -5.09 -4.50 -18.79
CA VAL A 26 -5.51 -5.03 -17.49
C VAL A 26 -6.67 -5.99 -17.69
N ILE A 27 -6.57 -7.20 -17.13
CA ILE A 27 -7.69 -8.16 -17.11
C ILE A 27 -8.20 -8.34 -15.69
N GLU A 28 -9.53 -8.30 -15.50
CA GLU A 28 -10.18 -8.44 -14.20
C GLU A 28 -11.37 -9.40 -14.31
N ARG A 29 -11.42 -10.38 -13.41
CA ARG A 29 -12.47 -11.40 -13.40
C ARG A 29 -13.83 -10.83 -13.00
N LEU A 30 -13.87 -9.87 -12.07
CA LEU A 30 -15.12 -9.26 -11.65
C LEU A 30 -15.65 -8.34 -12.76
N THR A 31 -16.96 -8.44 -13.03
CA THR A 31 -17.63 -7.54 -13.98
C THR A 31 -17.77 -6.12 -13.42
N GLU A 32 -17.86 -6.00 -12.10
CA GLU A 32 -18.00 -4.73 -11.38
C GLU A 32 -17.01 -4.65 -10.20
N PRO A 33 -16.58 -3.44 -9.78
CA PRO A 33 -15.75 -3.28 -8.59
C PRO A 33 -16.40 -3.84 -7.32
N ASP A 34 -15.59 -4.46 -6.46
CA ASP A 34 -16.05 -5.05 -5.20
C ASP A 34 -16.42 -3.96 -4.18
N GLN A 35 -17.72 -3.91 -3.83
CA GLN A 35 -18.29 -2.89 -2.92
C GLN A 35 -18.12 -3.24 -1.43
N THR A 36 -17.43 -4.32 -1.07
CA THR A 36 -17.17 -4.66 0.34
C THR A 36 -16.31 -3.61 1.03
N ILE A 37 -16.58 -3.35 2.32
CA ILE A 37 -15.76 -2.41 3.10
C ILE A 37 -14.41 -3.05 3.41
N LYS A 38 -13.35 -2.42 2.91
CA LYS A 38 -11.95 -2.81 3.13
C LYS A 38 -11.19 -1.70 3.87
N ALA A 39 -10.06 -1.24 3.32
CA ALA A 39 -9.25 -0.19 3.91
C ALA A 39 -10.03 1.14 4.02
N GLY A 40 -10.02 1.73 5.22
CA GLY A 40 -10.68 3.01 5.50
C GLY A 40 -9.79 4.24 5.31
N ALA A 41 -8.49 4.02 5.06
CA ALA A 41 -7.49 5.07 4.90
C ALA A 41 -6.26 4.50 4.17
N ILE A 42 -5.41 5.39 3.65
CA ILE A 42 -4.12 5.05 3.04
C ILE A 42 -2.98 5.66 3.86
N GLY A 43 -1.86 4.95 3.94
CA GLY A 43 -0.65 5.37 4.66
C GLY A 43 0.08 6.51 3.96
N ALA A 44 1.01 7.14 4.68
CA ALA A 44 1.76 8.30 4.21
C ALA A 44 2.43 8.06 2.85
N LEU A 45 3.28 7.04 2.76
CA LEU A 45 4.03 6.76 1.53
C LEU A 45 3.17 6.37 0.34
N ALA A 46 2.03 5.71 0.57
CA ALA A 46 1.09 5.37 -0.48
C ALA A 46 0.33 6.61 -0.98
N GLY A 47 -0.08 7.49 -0.06
CA GLY A 47 -0.64 8.79 -0.41
C GLY A 47 0.35 9.62 -1.22
N GLU A 48 1.60 9.72 -0.78
CA GLU A 48 2.66 10.41 -1.51
C GLU A 48 2.92 9.79 -2.90
N ALA A 49 2.82 8.47 -3.04
CA ALA A 49 2.97 7.80 -4.33
C ALA A 49 1.87 8.21 -5.33
N LEU A 50 0.64 8.40 -4.86
CA LEU A 50 -0.48 8.87 -5.67
C LEU A 50 -0.37 10.38 -5.96
N GLU A 51 0.08 11.16 -4.97
CA GLU A 51 0.29 12.61 -5.10
C GLU A 51 1.32 12.92 -6.18
N ARG A 52 2.44 12.20 -6.21
CA ARG A 52 3.46 12.25 -7.27
C ARG A 52 2.96 11.89 -8.67
N ARG A 53 1.70 11.47 -8.83
CA ARG A 53 1.05 11.12 -10.11
C ARG A 53 -0.17 11.98 -10.39
N GLY A 54 -0.25 13.14 -9.73
CA GLY A 54 -1.30 14.14 -9.94
C GLY A 54 -2.64 13.80 -9.26
N LEU A 55 -2.67 12.86 -8.32
CA LEU A 55 -3.91 12.49 -7.60
C LEU A 55 -4.08 13.25 -6.27
N GLY A 56 -3.21 14.21 -5.97
CA GLY A 56 -3.21 14.99 -4.72
C GLY A 56 -4.56 15.69 -4.45
N ASP A 57 -5.08 16.43 -5.43
CA ASP A 57 -6.32 17.18 -5.30
C ASP A 57 -7.56 16.29 -5.14
N ALA A 58 -7.60 15.17 -5.87
CA ALA A 58 -8.67 14.20 -5.77
C ALA A 58 -8.68 13.57 -4.35
N MET A 59 -7.51 13.20 -3.82
CA MET A 59 -7.40 12.72 -2.43
C MET A 59 -7.83 13.79 -1.42
N ASN A 60 -7.40 15.05 -1.61
CA ASN A 60 -7.80 16.16 -0.74
C ASN A 60 -9.33 16.36 -0.73
N ALA A 61 -10.00 16.20 -1.89
CA ALA A 61 -11.45 16.30 -1.99
C ALA A 61 -12.16 15.15 -1.23
N VAL A 62 -11.67 13.92 -1.37
CA VAL A 62 -12.19 12.76 -0.64
C VAL A 62 -12.04 12.95 0.88
N GLU A 63 -10.88 13.42 1.34
CA GLU A 63 -10.64 13.67 2.76
C GLU A 63 -11.57 14.74 3.33
N ARG A 64 -11.79 15.85 2.62
CA ARG A 64 -12.74 16.89 3.03
C ARG A 64 -14.16 16.32 3.17
N SER A 65 -14.61 15.55 2.18
CA SER A 65 -15.94 14.93 2.20
C SER A 65 -16.10 13.93 3.36
N MET A 66 -15.05 13.15 3.64
CA MET A 66 -15.05 12.21 4.76
C MET A 66 -15.07 12.95 6.11
N ALA A 67 -14.27 14.01 6.26
CA ALA A 67 -14.24 14.84 7.46
C ALA A 67 -15.60 15.50 7.73
N ASP A 68 -16.25 16.03 6.69
CA ASP A 68 -17.59 16.61 6.78
C ASP A 68 -18.63 15.57 7.20
N SER A 69 -18.59 14.38 6.59
CA SER A 69 -19.49 13.28 6.92
C SER A 69 -19.32 12.80 8.36
N MET A 70 -18.06 12.68 8.82
CA MET A 70 -17.75 12.30 10.20
C MET A 70 -18.20 13.38 11.20
N SER A 71 -17.98 14.66 10.88
CA SER A 71 -18.42 15.80 11.70
C SER A 71 -19.95 15.80 11.87
N ARG A 72 -20.71 15.54 10.80
CA ARG A 72 -22.18 15.41 10.88
C ARG A 72 -22.62 14.22 11.74
N LEU A 73 -21.95 13.09 11.60
CA LEU A 73 -22.25 11.87 12.35
C LEU A 73 -21.97 12.05 13.85
N MET A 74 -20.84 12.66 14.20
CA MET A 74 -20.44 12.92 15.59
C MET A 74 -21.30 13.97 16.29
N LYS A 75 -21.79 15.00 15.57
CA LYS A 75 -22.76 15.98 16.12
C LYS A 75 -24.07 15.34 16.58
N GLY A 76 -24.44 14.16 16.06
CA GLY A 76 -25.61 13.41 16.49
C GLY A 76 -25.36 12.42 17.64
N ALA A 77 -24.10 12.14 18.00
CA ALA A 77 -23.72 11.04 18.89
C ALA A 77 -23.37 11.46 20.33
N GLY A 78 -23.57 12.73 20.71
CA GLY A 78 -23.11 13.27 21.99
C GLY A 78 -21.60 13.53 22.02
N ASP A 79 -21.14 14.22 23.06
CA ASP A 79 -19.87 14.95 23.16
C ASP A 79 -18.61 14.12 22.78
N ALA A 80 -18.26 14.14 21.49
CA ALA A 80 -17.04 13.59 20.93
C ALA A 80 -16.05 14.70 20.56
N SER A 81 -16.14 15.86 21.25
CA SER A 81 -15.39 17.09 20.98
C SER A 81 -13.86 16.96 21.15
N ASP A 82 -13.38 15.85 21.72
CA ASP A 82 -11.98 15.65 22.09
C ASP A 82 -11.23 14.56 21.30
N LEU A 83 -11.79 13.98 20.23
CA LEU A 83 -11.01 13.10 19.36
C LEU A 83 -9.99 13.93 18.58
N PRO A 84 -8.69 13.93 18.95
CA PRO A 84 -7.72 14.77 18.30
C PRO A 84 -7.29 14.03 17.04
N PHE A 85 -8.10 14.11 15.97
CA PHE A 85 -7.76 13.53 14.66
C PHE A 85 -6.37 13.97 14.18
N LYS A 86 -5.91 15.17 14.59
CA LYS A 86 -4.56 15.67 14.33
C LYS A 86 -3.44 14.92 15.06
N LYS A 87 -3.73 14.30 16.22
CA LYS A 87 -2.77 13.49 16.99
C LYS A 87 -2.81 12.02 16.58
N PHE A 88 -3.86 11.55 15.92
CA PHE A 88 -3.98 10.14 15.55
C PHE A 88 -2.93 9.74 14.49
N GLY A 89 -1.90 9.00 14.90
CA GLY A 89 -0.89 8.43 14.01
C GLY A 89 -1.12 6.95 13.68
N GLY A 90 -2.26 6.37 14.10
CA GLY A 90 -2.57 4.95 13.94
C GLY A 90 -2.55 4.18 15.27
N HIS A 91 -2.35 2.87 15.17
CA HIS A 91 -2.26 1.99 16.34
C HIS A 91 -1.24 0.88 16.12
N PHE A 92 -0.76 0.29 17.20
CA PHE A 92 -0.06 -1.00 17.18
C PHE A 92 -0.87 -1.97 18.04
N SER A 93 -1.41 -3.05 17.47
CA SER A 93 -2.18 -4.06 18.24
C SER A 93 -3.41 -3.53 18.98
N GLY A 94 -4.08 -2.50 18.43
CA GLY A 94 -5.17 -1.79 19.10
C GLY A 94 -4.73 -0.92 20.28
N ILE A 95 -3.43 -0.62 20.43
CA ILE A 95 -2.90 0.39 21.37
C ILE A 95 -2.77 1.71 20.62
N PHE A 96 -3.59 2.70 20.99
CA PHE A 96 -3.76 3.97 20.29
C PHE A 96 -2.88 5.09 20.85
N LEU A 97 -1.58 4.83 20.98
CA LEU A 97 -0.59 5.77 21.56
C LEU A 97 0.40 6.34 20.53
N ILE A 98 0.16 6.09 19.23
CA ILE A 98 0.97 6.69 18.16
C ILE A 98 0.48 8.13 17.96
N ASP A 99 1.30 9.09 18.37
CA ASP A 99 1.03 10.52 18.24
C ASP A 99 1.70 11.07 16.98
N GLN A 100 0.88 11.45 15.99
CA GLN A 100 1.33 12.00 14.73
C GLN A 100 2.12 13.32 14.91
N THR A 101 1.77 14.12 15.93
CA THR A 101 2.41 15.43 16.16
C THR A 101 3.81 15.32 16.75
N ARG A 102 4.18 14.14 17.27
CA ARG A 102 5.50 13.85 17.85
C ARG A 102 6.45 13.15 16.86
N GLN A 103 5.98 12.86 15.65
CA GLN A 103 6.81 12.28 14.59
C GLN A 103 7.82 13.30 14.06
N ARG A 104 8.93 12.82 13.48
CA ARG A 104 9.95 13.70 12.87
C ARG A 104 9.44 14.40 11.61
N GLU A 105 8.57 13.72 10.88
CA GLU A 105 7.94 14.22 9.65
C GLU A 105 6.41 14.19 9.81
N PRO A 106 5.83 15.06 10.65
CA PRO A 106 4.42 14.98 11.06
C PRO A 106 3.42 15.20 9.91
N ASP A 107 3.82 15.86 8.83
CA ASP A 107 2.97 16.07 7.65
C ASP A 107 2.81 14.80 6.79
N ARG A 108 3.78 13.88 6.88
CA ARG A 108 3.75 12.56 6.25
C ARG A 108 2.89 11.62 7.09
N ARG A 109 1.59 11.71 6.88
CA ARG A 109 0.55 11.09 7.73
C ARG A 109 -0.40 10.20 6.94
N LEU A 110 -1.20 9.43 7.67
CA LEU A 110 -2.34 8.69 7.13
C LEU A 110 -3.33 9.64 6.45
N ARG A 111 -3.78 9.31 5.25
CA ARG A 111 -4.78 10.07 4.49
C ARG A 111 -6.12 9.37 4.54
N GLY A 112 -7.18 10.14 4.79
CA GLY A 112 -8.57 9.69 4.90
C GLY A 112 -9.23 9.29 3.58
N VAL A 113 -8.61 8.39 2.83
CA VAL A 113 -9.07 7.90 1.53
C VAL A 113 -9.41 6.43 1.68
N ASN A 114 -10.70 6.10 1.55
CA ASN A 114 -11.14 4.70 1.58
C ASN A 114 -10.80 4.00 0.25
N GLN A 115 -10.74 2.67 0.27
CA GLN A 115 -10.33 1.88 -0.88
C GLN A 115 -11.25 2.07 -2.11
N GLN A 116 -12.55 2.28 -1.92
CA GLN A 116 -13.48 2.48 -3.04
C GLN A 116 -13.18 3.79 -3.78
N ALA A 117 -12.99 4.88 -3.03
CA ALA A 117 -12.57 6.16 -3.60
C ALA A 117 -11.23 6.05 -4.31
N LEU A 118 -10.28 5.28 -3.74
CA LEU A 118 -8.99 5.00 -4.39
C LEU A 118 -9.16 4.24 -5.72
N GLU A 119 -9.95 3.16 -5.73
CA GLU A 119 -10.19 2.38 -6.96
C GLU A 119 -10.86 3.24 -8.04
N THR A 120 -11.80 4.11 -7.67
CA THR A 120 -12.41 5.08 -8.60
C THR A 120 -11.36 6.03 -9.17
N MET A 121 -10.56 6.69 -8.33
CA MET A 121 -9.52 7.63 -8.78
C MET A 121 -8.50 6.97 -9.71
N LEU A 122 -8.08 5.74 -9.39
CA LEU A 122 -7.15 4.98 -10.23
C LEU A 122 -7.80 4.55 -11.55
N ALA A 123 -9.07 4.13 -11.54
CA ALA A 123 -9.79 3.77 -12.76
C ALA A 123 -10.00 4.98 -13.69
N GLU A 124 -10.35 6.15 -13.14
CA GLU A 124 -10.46 7.41 -13.88
C GLU A 124 -9.12 7.81 -14.48
N ARG A 125 -8.02 7.72 -13.71
CA ARG A 125 -6.67 8.01 -14.22
C ARG A 125 -6.26 7.03 -15.31
N ALA A 126 -6.52 5.74 -15.13
CA ALA A 126 -6.23 4.73 -16.14
C ALA A 126 -7.01 4.98 -17.43
N HIS A 127 -8.29 5.35 -17.33
CA HIS A 127 -9.11 5.72 -18.48
C HIS A 127 -8.57 6.97 -19.19
N ALA A 128 -8.19 8.01 -18.44
CA ALA A 128 -7.61 9.24 -19.00
C ALA A 128 -6.29 8.98 -19.75
N LEU A 129 -5.54 7.94 -19.36
CA LEU A 129 -4.31 7.49 -20.03
C LEU A 129 -4.58 6.50 -21.18
N GLY A 130 -5.84 6.17 -21.47
CA GLY A 130 -6.21 5.24 -22.55
C GLY A 130 -5.89 3.77 -22.24
N ILE A 131 -5.71 3.40 -20.97
CA ILE A 131 -5.40 2.03 -20.57
C ILE A 131 -6.62 1.13 -20.76
N GLU A 132 -6.44 0.02 -21.46
CA GLU A 132 -7.50 -0.97 -21.68
C GLU A 132 -7.71 -1.83 -20.42
N ILE A 133 -8.93 -1.78 -19.85
CA ILE A 133 -9.33 -2.61 -18.71
C ILE A 133 -10.48 -3.54 -19.12
N ARG A 134 -10.21 -4.84 -19.20
CA ARG A 134 -11.20 -5.88 -19.52
C ARG A 134 -11.77 -6.50 -18.25
N ARG A 135 -12.94 -6.01 -17.83
CA ARG A 135 -13.72 -6.59 -16.71
C ARG A 135 -14.51 -7.81 -17.17
N GLY A 136 -14.80 -8.73 -16.25
CA GLY A 136 -15.41 -10.03 -16.58
C GLY A 136 -14.48 -10.98 -17.35
N CYS A 137 -13.18 -10.68 -17.40
CA CYS A 137 -12.16 -11.43 -18.12
C CYS A 137 -11.25 -12.16 -17.13
N GLU A 138 -11.40 -13.48 -17.03
CA GLU A 138 -10.63 -14.33 -16.11
C GLU A 138 -9.37 -14.87 -16.78
N LEU A 139 -8.24 -14.84 -16.05
CA LEU A 139 -7.05 -15.60 -16.41
C LEU A 139 -7.31 -17.10 -16.25
N ILE A 140 -7.24 -17.85 -17.35
CA ILE A 140 -7.34 -19.30 -17.35
C ILE A 140 -5.98 -19.95 -17.21
N ASP A 141 -4.98 -19.50 -17.97
CA ASP A 141 -3.63 -20.06 -17.91
C ASP A 141 -2.60 -19.13 -18.58
N PHE A 142 -1.32 -19.45 -18.47
CA PHE A 142 -0.28 -18.80 -19.27
C PHE A 142 0.94 -19.70 -19.45
N GLU A 143 1.76 -19.36 -20.44
CA GLU A 143 3.05 -20.00 -20.71
C GLU A 143 4.10 -18.93 -20.96
N ASP A 144 5.22 -18.99 -20.24
CA ASP A 144 6.41 -18.16 -20.45
C ASP A 144 7.38 -18.91 -21.36
N SER A 145 7.59 -18.40 -22.58
CA SER A 145 8.49 -18.99 -23.58
C SER A 145 9.93 -18.46 -23.47
N GLY A 146 10.20 -17.52 -22.57
CA GLY A 146 11.51 -16.87 -22.40
C GLY A 146 11.73 -15.65 -23.28
N ASP A 147 10.97 -15.50 -24.37
CA ASP A 147 10.90 -14.30 -25.24
C ASP A 147 9.56 -13.54 -25.10
N GLY A 148 8.56 -14.16 -24.47
CA GLY A 148 7.27 -13.56 -24.16
C GLY A 148 6.40 -14.47 -23.29
N VAL A 149 5.17 -14.04 -23.06
CA VAL A 149 4.15 -14.77 -22.30
C VAL A 149 2.89 -14.89 -23.15
N VAL A 150 2.42 -16.11 -23.35
CA VAL A 150 1.12 -16.42 -23.96
C VAL A 150 0.10 -16.56 -22.85
N VAL A 151 -0.88 -15.65 -22.80
CA VAL A 151 -1.89 -15.56 -21.73
C VAL A 151 -3.23 -16.03 -22.28
N ARG A 152 -3.80 -17.08 -21.67
CA ARG A 152 -5.13 -17.58 -21.99
C ARG A 152 -6.17 -16.98 -21.05
N THR A 153 -7.19 -16.36 -21.61
CA THR A 153 -8.25 -15.68 -20.87
C THR A 153 -9.62 -16.22 -21.26
N ARG A 154 -10.62 -15.97 -20.43
CA ARG A 154 -12.03 -16.27 -20.72
C ARG A 154 -12.90 -15.10 -20.33
N ASP A 155 -13.79 -14.69 -21.24
CA ASP A 155 -14.86 -13.74 -20.97
C ASP A 155 -16.22 -14.28 -21.45
N ALA A 156 -17.25 -13.43 -21.49
CA ALA A 156 -18.60 -13.81 -21.92
C ALA A 156 -18.69 -14.27 -23.40
N SER A 157 -17.69 -13.92 -24.23
CA SER A 157 -17.59 -14.31 -25.64
C SER A 157 -16.86 -15.64 -25.83
N GLY A 158 -16.16 -16.13 -24.80
CA GLY A 158 -15.45 -17.41 -24.80
C GLY A 158 -13.96 -17.27 -24.44
N ASP A 159 -13.18 -18.27 -24.85
CA ASP A 159 -11.74 -18.32 -24.60
C ASP A 159 -10.98 -17.45 -25.62
N ALA A 160 -9.97 -16.71 -25.16
CA ALA A 160 -9.11 -15.87 -25.97
C ALA A 160 -7.63 -16.03 -25.57
N THR A 161 -6.73 -15.60 -26.44
CA THR A 161 -5.28 -15.62 -26.21
C THR A 161 -4.68 -14.23 -26.43
N LEU A 162 -3.84 -13.80 -25.50
CA LEU A 162 -3.06 -12.57 -25.57
C LEU A 162 -1.57 -12.90 -25.59
N HIS A 163 -0.79 -12.15 -26.37
CA HIS A 163 0.66 -12.23 -26.36
C HIS A 163 1.21 -10.98 -25.69
N ALA A 164 2.11 -11.16 -24.72
CA ALA A 164 2.69 -10.06 -23.96
C ALA A 164 4.19 -10.29 -23.72
N ALA A 165 4.97 -9.22 -23.65
CA ALA A 165 6.38 -9.33 -23.27
C ALA A 165 6.56 -9.82 -21.82
N TYR A 166 5.62 -9.49 -20.93
CA TYR A 166 5.60 -9.91 -19.53
C TYR A 166 4.15 -9.96 -19.01
N LEU A 167 3.98 -10.72 -17.92
CA LEU A 167 2.76 -10.89 -17.16
C LEU A 167 2.98 -10.48 -15.70
N VAL A 168 2.10 -9.65 -15.13
CA VAL A 168 2.16 -9.30 -13.70
C VAL A 168 0.88 -9.71 -12.99
N GLY A 169 1.04 -10.55 -11.96
CA GLY A 169 -0.04 -10.95 -11.06
C GLY A 169 -0.29 -9.92 -9.97
N CYS A 170 -1.43 -9.24 -10.07
CA CYS A 170 -2.00 -8.33 -9.07
C CYS A 170 -3.36 -8.87 -8.58
N ASP A 171 -3.56 -10.18 -8.65
CA ASP A 171 -4.81 -10.92 -8.53
C ASP A 171 -5.10 -11.42 -7.10
N GLY A 172 -4.55 -10.71 -6.11
CA GLY A 172 -4.87 -10.86 -4.69
C GLY A 172 -4.30 -12.11 -4.00
N GLY A 173 -4.68 -12.30 -2.73
CA GLY A 173 -4.11 -13.33 -1.86
C GLY A 173 -4.25 -14.77 -2.35
N ARG A 174 -5.21 -15.03 -3.25
CA ARG A 174 -5.46 -16.36 -3.86
C ARG A 174 -4.87 -16.51 -5.27
N SER A 175 -4.01 -15.59 -5.66
CA SER A 175 -3.39 -15.44 -6.98
C SER A 175 -3.26 -16.74 -7.78
N ALA A 176 -3.91 -16.77 -8.94
CA ALA A 176 -3.75 -17.80 -9.94
C ALA A 176 -2.37 -17.68 -10.60
N VAL A 177 -1.88 -16.45 -10.82
CA VAL A 177 -0.55 -16.20 -11.39
C VAL A 177 0.54 -16.82 -10.52
N ARG A 178 0.55 -16.53 -9.21
CA ARG A 178 1.52 -17.07 -8.25
C ARG A 178 1.57 -18.60 -8.30
N LYS A 179 0.40 -19.24 -8.24
CA LYS A 179 0.28 -20.70 -8.19
C LYS A 179 0.77 -21.35 -9.49
N ARG A 180 0.35 -20.83 -10.65
CA ARG A 180 0.68 -21.39 -11.97
C ARG A 180 2.15 -21.21 -12.34
N ALA A 181 2.77 -20.08 -11.98
CA ALA A 181 4.20 -19.86 -12.15
C ALA A 181 5.07 -20.59 -11.10
N GLY A 182 4.44 -21.33 -10.17
CA GLY A 182 5.12 -22.19 -9.21
C GLY A 182 5.85 -21.43 -8.09
N PHE A 183 5.53 -20.16 -7.85
CA PHE A 183 6.08 -19.41 -6.71
C PHE A 183 5.67 -20.09 -5.40
N ALA A 184 6.66 -20.38 -4.54
CA ALA A 184 6.37 -20.91 -3.23
C ALA A 184 5.73 -19.81 -2.37
N PHE A 185 4.85 -20.18 -1.43
CA PHE A 185 4.17 -19.22 -0.55
C PHE A 185 4.32 -19.59 0.93
N PRO A 186 5.58 -19.66 1.44
CA PRO A 186 5.85 -19.98 2.83
C PRO A 186 5.25 -18.95 3.79
N GLY A 187 4.96 -19.41 5.01
CA GLY A 187 4.47 -18.55 6.07
C GLY A 187 3.85 -19.34 7.21
N THR A 188 2.93 -18.72 7.95
CA THR A 188 2.27 -19.34 9.11
C THR A 188 0.81 -19.57 8.82
N GLU A 189 0.29 -20.66 9.37
CA GLU A 189 -1.15 -20.87 9.42
C GLU A 189 -1.83 -19.82 10.31
N PRO A 190 -3.11 -19.53 10.07
CA PRO A 190 -3.85 -18.58 10.88
C PRO A 190 -4.04 -19.04 12.33
N SER A 191 -4.04 -18.08 13.25
CA SER A 191 -4.41 -18.24 14.65
C SER A 191 -5.63 -17.41 15.05
N LEU A 192 -6.13 -16.55 14.15
CA LEU A 192 -7.24 -15.64 14.36
C LEU A 192 -8.24 -15.72 13.21
N THR A 193 -9.53 -15.68 13.55
CA THR A 193 -10.63 -15.41 12.63
C THR A 193 -11.24 -14.06 12.98
N GLY A 194 -11.43 -13.22 11.97
CA GLY A 194 -12.07 -11.93 12.15
C GLY A 194 -13.19 -11.67 11.16
N HIS A 195 -14.10 -10.81 11.57
CA HIS A 195 -15.24 -10.39 10.78
C HIS A 195 -15.30 -8.87 10.73
N GLN A 196 -15.61 -8.35 9.56
CA GLN A 196 -15.97 -6.95 9.38
C GLN A 196 -17.34 -6.89 8.71
N ALA A 197 -18.29 -6.22 9.33
CA ALA A 197 -19.66 -6.19 8.84
C ALA A 197 -20.33 -4.82 9.05
N ILE A 198 -21.32 -4.53 8.22
CA ILE A 198 -22.37 -3.55 8.52
C ILE A 198 -23.65 -4.32 8.78
N VAL A 199 -24.21 -4.11 9.96
CA VAL A 199 -25.40 -4.80 10.43
C VAL A 199 -26.47 -3.82 10.90
N ASP A 200 -27.72 -4.24 10.82
CA ASP A 200 -28.80 -3.61 11.57
C ASP A 200 -28.93 -4.32 12.93
N LEU A 201 -29.00 -3.53 13.99
CA LEU A 201 -28.97 -3.99 15.37
C LEU A 201 -30.24 -3.58 16.11
N ASP A 202 -30.77 -4.50 16.89
CA ASP A 202 -31.70 -4.19 17.97
C ASP A 202 -30.90 -3.82 19.23
N HIS A 203 -31.32 -2.75 19.92
CA HIS A 203 -30.62 -2.15 21.06
C HIS A 203 -29.11 -1.86 20.83
N PRO A 204 -28.74 -1.08 19.80
CA PRO A 204 -27.34 -0.74 19.50
C PRO A 204 -26.62 0.03 20.63
N ASP A 205 -27.37 0.67 21.51
CA ASP A 205 -26.88 1.38 22.70
C ASP A 205 -26.12 0.45 23.66
N ARG A 206 -26.44 -0.85 23.68
CA ARG A 206 -25.73 -1.86 24.49
C ARG A 206 -24.28 -2.08 24.04
N LEU A 207 -23.89 -1.61 22.86
CA LEU A 207 -22.52 -1.69 22.34
C LEU A 207 -21.71 -0.42 22.57
N LEU A 208 -22.24 0.60 23.24
CA LEU A 208 -21.51 1.81 23.58
C LEU A 208 -20.43 1.56 24.67
N PRO A 209 -19.35 2.36 24.71
CA PRO A 209 -19.02 3.47 23.81
C PRO A 209 -18.59 3.02 22.39
N VAL A 210 -18.63 3.94 21.43
CA VAL A 210 -18.06 3.71 20.08
C VAL A 210 -16.55 3.53 20.19
N GLY A 211 -15.98 2.67 19.35
CA GLY A 211 -14.53 2.47 19.25
C GLY A 211 -14.09 1.03 19.48
N TRP A 212 -12.78 0.86 19.61
CA TRP A 212 -12.12 -0.42 19.80
C TRP A 212 -12.13 -0.85 21.27
N ARG A 213 -12.36 -2.14 21.50
CA ARG A 213 -12.30 -2.79 22.81
C ARG A 213 -11.64 -4.15 22.69
N ARG A 214 -10.78 -4.46 23.66
CA ARG A 214 -10.34 -5.82 23.93
C ARG A 214 -11.21 -6.37 25.05
N THR A 215 -11.68 -7.59 24.90
CA THR A 215 -12.48 -8.30 25.89
C THR A 215 -11.78 -9.60 26.29
N PRO A 216 -12.19 -10.27 27.38
CA PRO A 216 -11.55 -11.52 27.80
C PRO A 216 -11.58 -12.65 26.78
N VAL A 217 -12.39 -12.54 25.72
CA VAL A 217 -12.58 -13.60 24.72
C VAL A 217 -12.26 -13.15 23.29
N GLY A 218 -11.88 -11.89 23.07
CA GLY A 218 -11.53 -11.40 21.74
C GLY A 218 -11.37 -9.89 21.63
N MET A 219 -11.44 -9.40 20.40
CA MET A 219 -11.38 -7.99 20.06
C MET A 219 -12.66 -7.57 19.36
N MET A 220 -13.14 -6.37 19.65
CA MET A 220 -14.21 -5.76 18.87
C MET A 220 -13.96 -4.29 18.58
N ALA A 221 -14.56 -3.77 17.52
CA ALA A 221 -14.82 -2.35 17.39
C ALA A 221 -16.26 -2.12 16.95
N TYR A 222 -16.91 -1.11 17.50
CA TYR A 222 -18.25 -0.69 17.10
C TYR A 222 -18.23 0.77 16.64
N GLY A 223 -18.84 1.07 15.51
CA GLY A 223 -18.88 2.42 14.93
C GLY A 223 -17.54 2.85 14.29
N PRO A 224 -17.35 4.17 14.04
CA PRO A 224 -18.34 5.24 14.20
C PRO A 224 -19.48 5.15 13.17
N ILE A 225 -19.26 4.50 12.02
CA ILE A 225 -20.32 4.25 11.03
C ILE A 225 -21.42 3.40 11.67
N PRO A 226 -22.71 3.83 11.66
CA PRO A 226 -23.79 3.09 12.30
C PRO A 226 -23.85 1.63 11.84
N GLY A 227 -23.97 0.71 12.79
CA GLY A 227 -24.03 -0.72 12.50
C GLY A 227 -22.71 -1.34 12.06
N ARG A 228 -21.62 -0.58 11.94
CA ARG A 228 -20.30 -1.15 11.62
C ARG A 228 -19.76 -1.88 12.85
N VAL A 229 -19.46 -3.16 12.67
CA VAL A 229 -18.77 -3.99 13.65
C VAL A 229 -17.50 -4.59 13.05
N PHE A 230 -16.47 -4.63 13.88
CA PHE A 230 -15.27 -5.42 13.68
C PHE A 230 -15.18 -6.41 14.83
N LEU A 231 -14.91 -7.68 14.54
CA LEU A 231 -14.85 -8.77 15.51
C LEU A 231 -13.60 -9.60 15.21
N ALA A 232 -12.91 -10.06 16.24
CA ALA A 232 -11.78 -10.98 16.11
C ALA A 232 -11.71 -11.95 17.28
N GLU A 233 -11.68 -13.24 16.96
CA GLU A 233 -11.54 -14.38 17.86
C GLU A 233 -10.19 -15.06 17.62
N PHE A 234 -9.57 -15.59 18.68
CA PHE A 234 -8.26 -16.26 18.64
C PHE A 234 -8.41 -17.78 18.73
N ASP A 235 -9.36 -18.33 17.98
CA ASP A 235 -9.77 -19.73 17.97
C ASP A 235 -9.23 -20.52 16.76
N GLY A 236 -8.33 -19.91 15.99
CA GLY A 236 -7.77 -20.51 14.77
C GLY A 236 -8.56 -20.17 13.51
N PRO A 237 -8.29 -20.86 12.38
CA PRO A 237 -8.98 -20.62 11.13
C PRO A 237 -10.42 -21.19 11.15
N PRO A 238 -11.34 -20.63 10.36
CA PRO A 238 -12.69 -21.20 10.24
C PRO A 238 -12.62 -22.56 9.54
N ALA A 239 -13.53 -23.47 9.91
CA ALA A 239 -13.62 -24.81 9.33
C ALA A 239 -13.76 -24.78 7.80
N ASP A 240 -14.59 -23.86 7.28
CA ASP A 240 -14.69 -23.56 5.86
C ASP A 240 -14.49 -22.06 5.62
N ARG A 241 -13.38 -21.73 4.93
CA ARG A 241 -13.01 -20.36 4.56
C ARG A 241 -13.82 -19.81 3.38
N SER A 242 -14.54 -20.67 2.66
CA SER A 242 -15.34 -20.31 1.48
C SER A 242 -16.83 -20.19 1.78
N ALA A 243 -17.28 -20.75 2.91
CA ALA A 243 -18.65 -20.60 3.36
C ALA A 243 -19.02 -19.12 3.53
N PRO A 244 -20.23 -18.70 3.08
CA PRO A 244 -20.70 -17.33 3.25
C PRO A 244 -20.81 -16.99 4.75
N VAL A 245 -20.65 -15.71 5.06
CA VAL A 245 -20.84 -15.21 6.43
C VAL A 245 -22.33 -15.04 6.68
N THR A 246 -22.86 -15.68 7.72
CA THR A 246 -24.29 -15.63 8.04
C THR A 246 -24.61 -14.57 9.09
N ARG A 247 -25.90 -14.18 9.18
CA ARG A 247 -26.39 -13.28 10.23
C ARG A 247 -26.19 -13.89 11.61
N GLU A 248 -26.49 -15.18 11.73
CA GLU A 248 -26.38 -15.96 12.95
C GLU A 248 -24.94 -16.06 13.45
N GLU A 249 -23.98 -16.20 12.52
CA GLU A 249 -22.55 -16.19 12.84
C GLU A 249 -22.14 -14.84 13.43
N ILE A 250 -22.46 -13.73 12.75
CA ILE A 250 -22.14 -12.38 13.26
C ILE A 250 -22.81 -12.11 14.61
N GLU A 251 -24.09 -12.45 14.78
CA GLU A 251 -24.80 -12.29 16.05
C GLU A 251 -24.14 -13.08 17.18
N THR A 252 -23.81 -14.35 16.91
CA THR A 252 -23.20 -15.25 17.90
C THR A 252 -21.84 -14.73 18.33
N THR A 253 -20.97 -14.38 17.38
CA THR A 253 -19.64 -13.83 17.68
C THR A 253 -19.74 -12.47 18.37
N LEU A 254 -20.64 -11.59 17.92
CA LEU A 254 -20.84 -10.28 18.53
C LEU A 254 -21.30 -10.39 19.99
N ARG A 255 -22.30 -11.23 20.29
CA ARG A 255 -22.76 -11.46 21.67
C ARG A 255 -21.66 -12.04 22.54
N ARG A 256 -20.89 -13.01 22.01
CA ARG A 256 -19.79 -13.64 22.74
C ARG A 256 -18.70 -12.62 23.09
N ILE A 257 -18.20 -11.88 22.11
CA ILE A 257 -17.11 -10.92 22.32
C ILE A 257 -17.55 -9.76 23.19
N SER A 258 -18.73 -9.19 22.92
CA SER A 258 -19.22 -8.01 23.67
C SER A 258 -19.74 -8.35 25.06
N GLY A 259 -20.19 -9.58 25.31
CA GLY A 259 -20.94 -9.95 26.51
C GLY A 259 -22.33 -9.31 26.58
N ALA A 260 -22.76 -8.59 25.54
CA ALA A 260 -24.03 -7.90 25.48
C ALA A 260 -25.09 -8.76 24.79
N ASP A 261 -26.31 -8.73 25.32
CA ASP A 261 -27.47 -9.28 24.64
C ASP A 261 -27.91 -8.31 23.54
N VAL A 262 -27.43 -8.52 22.32
CA VAL A 262 -27.79 -7.71 21.14
C VAL A 262 -28.30 -8.62 20.05
N ARG A 263 -29.25 -8.16 19.24
CA ARG A 263 -29.77 -8.94 18.10
C ARG A 263 -29.38 -8.29 16.80
N VAL A 264 -28.85 -9.08 15.87
CA VAL A 264 -28.59 -8.68 14.49
C VAL A 264 -29.85 -8.97 13.68
N THR A 265 -30.54 -7.91 13.24
CA THR A 265 -31.77 -8.04 12.45
C THR A 265 -31.47 -8.25 10.97
N ALA A 266 -30.39 -7.66 10.46
CA ALA A 266 -29.93 -7.85 9.09
C ALA A 266 -28.40 -7.67 8.96
N VAL A 267 -27.80 -8.33 7.95
CA VAL A 267 -26.42 -8.11 7.52
C VAL A 267 -26.46 -7.44 6.15
N LYS A 268 -25.92 -6.23 6.04
CA LYS A 268 -25.82 -5.49 4.76
C LYS A 268 -24.59 -5.91 3.97
N THR A 269 -23.47 -6.06 4.67
CA THR A 269 -22.22 -6.60 4.13
C THR A 269 -21.46 -7.27 5.26
N ALA A 270 -20.75 -8.35 4.94
CA ALA A 270 -19.86 -9.02 5.88
C ALA A 270 -18.70 -9.68 5.13
N THR A 271 -17.52 -9.59 5.71
CA THR A 271 -16.32 -10.29 5.24
C THR A 271 -15.70 -11.07 6.40
N ARG A 272 -15.19 -12.27 6.09
CA ARG A 272 -14.40 -13.08 7.02
C ARG A 272 -12.95 -13.02 6.56
N PHE A 273 -12.04 -12.72 7.49
CA PHE A 273 -10.61 -12.72 7.24
C PHE A 273 -9.88 -13.49 8.34
N THR A 274 -8.60 -13.72 8.11
CA THR A 274 -7.72 -14.42 9.03
C THR A 274 -6.37 -13.70 9.11
N ASP A 275 -5.56 -13.99 10.11
CA ASP A 275 -4.16 -13.54 10.23
C ASP A 275 -3.15 -14.35 9.39
N ASN A 276 -3.60 -15.07 8.35
CA ASN A 276 -2.72 -15.78 7.42
C ASN A 276 -1.58 -14.87 6.95
N ALA A 277 -0.34 -15.27 7.21
CA ALA A 277 0.84 -14.46 7.01
C ALA A 277 1.85 -15.21 6.14
N ARG A 278 1.91 -14.87 4.85
CA ARG A 278 2.70 -15.58 3.83
C ARG A 278 3.31 -14.62 2.82
N GLN A 279 4.41 -15.03 2.22
CA GLN A 279 5.14 -14.26 1.23
C GLN A 279 5.61 -15.16 0.09
N ALA A 280 5.60 -14.66 -1.14
CA ALA A 280 6.18 -15.35 -2.28
C ALA A 280 7.71 -15.39 -2.12
N ASP A 281 8.32 -16.53 -2.42
CA ASP A 281 9.77 -16.76 -2.28
C ASP A 281 10.64 -15.88 -3.18
N SER A 282 10.06 -15.40 -4.29
CA SER A 282 10.62 -14.37 -5.17
C SER A 282 9.45 -13.57 -5.74
N TYR A 283 9.71 -12.35 -6.22
CA TYR A 283 8.69 -11.54 -6.89
C TYR A 283 8.80 -11.56 -8.42
N ARG A 284 9.84 -12.23 -8.94
CA ARG A 284 10.06 -12.45 -10.38
C ARG A 284 10.48 -13.89 -10.64
N ARG A 285 9.91 -14.48 -11.69
CA ARG A 285 10.37 -15.73 -12.32
C ARG A 285 10.24 -15.57 -13.83
N GLY A 286 11.37 -15.46 -14.53
CA GLY A 286 11.39 -15.18 -15.96
C GLY A 286 10.65 -13.87 -16.26
N ARG A 287 9.62 -13.97 -17.11
CA ARG A 287 8.76 -12.86 -17.55
C ARG A 287 7.47 -12.73 -16.73
N VAL A 288 7.35 -13.47 -15.64
CA VAL A 288 6.21 -13.43 -14.72
C VAL A 288 6.60 -12.78 -13.39
N LEU A 289 5.85 -11.76 -12.98
CA LEU A 289 6.08 -11.03 -11.74
C LEU A 289 4.81 -10.99 -10.87
N LEU A 290 4.97 -10.69 -9.58
CA LEU A 290 3.87 -10.57 -8.62
C LEU A 290 3.97 -9.25 -7.88
N ALA A 291 2.83 -8.60 -7.62
CA ALA A 291 2.76 -7.38 -6.80
C ALA A 291 1.54 -7.39 -5.86
N GLY A 292 1.68 -6.72 -4.71
CA GLY A 292 0.61 -6.62 -3.71
C GLY A 292 0.22 -7.97 -3.10
N ASP A 293 -1.06 -8.17 -2.86
CA ASP A 293 -1.56 -9.37 -2.17
C ASP A 293 -1.22 -10.69 -2.90
N ALA A 294 -0.93 -10.63 -4.20
CA ALA A 294 -0.42 -11.78 -4.95
C ALA A 294 0.98 -12.22 -4.47
N ALA A 295 1.80 -11.28 -3.99
CA ALA A 295 3.16 -11.49 -3.53
C ALA A 295 3.26 -11.66 -2.00
N HIS A 296 2.33 -11.10 -1.22
CA HIS A 296 2.36 -11.17 0.24
C HIS A 296 0.97 -11.02 0.85
N VAL A 297 0.65 -11.78 1.89
CA VAL A 297 -0.59 -11.63 2.66
C VAL A 297 -0.25 -11.59 4.12
N HIS A 298 -0.99 -10.79 4.88
CA HIS A 298 -0.83 -10.67 6.32
C HIS A 298 -2.12 -10.14 6.95
N SER A 299 -2.14 -10.11 8.28
CA SER A 299 -3.23 -9.51 9.04
C SER A 299 -3.47 -8.04 8.63
N PRO A 300 -4.74 -7.57 8.59
CA PRO A 300 -5.06 -6.18 8.28
C PRO A 300 -4.70 -5.19 9.41
N PHE A 301 -4.26 -5.67 10.58
CA PHE A 301 -3.94 -4.80 11.71
C PHE A 301 -2.78 -3.82 11.38
N GLY A 302 -2.99 -2.55 11.73
CA GLY A 302 -2.10 -1.45 11.35
C GLY A 302 -2.28 -0.95 9.91
N GLY A 303 -3.19 -1.55 9.12
CA GLY A 303 -3.58 -1.02 7.81
C GLY A 303 -2.49 -1.05 6.74
N GLN A 304 -1.52 -1.97 6.80
CA GLN A 304 -0.31 -1.91 5.97
C GLN A 304 -0.42 -2.59 4.59
N GLY A 305 -1.38 -3.50 4.37
CA GLY A 305 -1.38 -4.38 3.18
C GLY A 305 -1.57 -3.64 1.85
N LEU A 306 -2.63 -2.84 1.75
CA LEU A 306 -2.88 -1.98 0.58
C LEU A 306 -1.68 -1.06 0.29
N ASN A 307 -1.11 -0.45 1.34
CA ASN A 307 0.02 0.46 1.21
C ASN A 307 1.26 -0.24 0.66
N LEU A 308 1.55 -1.44 1.16
CA LEU A 308 2.66 -2.24 0.69
C LEU A 308 2.51 -2.59 -0.80
N GLY A 309 1.31 -2.98 -1.23
CA GLY A 309 1.03 -3.28 -2.63
C GLY A 309 1.11 -2.06 -3.57
N LEU A 310 0.66 -0.87 -3.14
CA LEU A 310 0.84 0.35 -3.94
C LEU A 310 2.32 0.73 -4.09
N LEU A 311 3.11 0.52 -3.04
CA LEU A 311 4.57 0.74 -3.08
C LEU A 311 5.29 -0.29 -3.96
N ASP A 312 4.76 -1.50 -4.07
CA ASP A 312 5.27 -2.49 -5.03
C ASP A 312 5.01 -2.05 -6.47
N ALA A 313 3.81 -1.55 -6.75
CA ALA A 313 3.42 -1.08 -8.08
C ALA A 313 4.33 0.05 -8.58
N VAL A 314 4.57 1.08 -7.74
CA VAL A 314 5.47 2.18 -8.12
C VAL A 314 6.93 1.77 -8.20
N ASN A 315 7.39 0.82 -7.39
CA ASN A 315 8.76 0.33 -7.50
C ASN A 315 8.98 -0.48 -8.78
N LEU A 316 8.01 -1.32 -9.15
CA LEU A 316 8.09 -2.18 -10.32
C LEU A 316 7.83 -1.43 -11.63
N GLY A 317 6.83 -0.56 -11.66
CA GLY A 317 6.28 0.00 -12.90
C GLY A 317 7.31 0.71 -13.77
N TRP A 318 8.10 1.63 -13.19
CA TRP A 318 9.13 2.34 -13.96
C TRP A 318 10.26 1.41 -14.45
N LYS A 319 10.66 0.42 -13.64
CA LYS A 319 11.70 -0.56 -14.00
C LYS A 319 11.24 -1.43 -15.16
N LEU A 320 10.01 -1.93 -15.06
CA LEU A 320 9.42 -2.81 -16.05
C LEU A 320 9.11 -2.08 -17.35
N ALA A 321 8.64 -0.84 -17.30
CA ALA A 321 8.52 -0.01 -18.50
C ALA A 321 9.87 0.28 -19.15
N ALA A 322 10.92 0.56 -18.36
CA ALA A 322 12.25 0.77 -18.91
C ALA A 322 12.80 -0.48 -19.62
N VAL A 323 12.57 -1.68 -19.07
CA VAL A 323 12.99 -2.95 -19.70
C VAL A 323 12.16 -3.30 -20.94
N VAL A 324 10.84 -3.16 -20.87
CA VAL A 324 9.94 -3.52 -21.97
C VAL A 324 10.09 -2.58 -23.18
N CYS A 325 10.46 -1.33 -22.94
CA CYS A 325 10.76 -0.36 -24.00
C CYS A 325 12.23 -0.43 -24.46
N ASP A 326 12.96 -1.50 -24.17
CA ASP A 326 14.38 -1.72 -24.56
C ASP A 326 15.35 -0.60 -24.13
N ARG A 327 15.00 0.11 -23.05
CA ARG A 327 15.77 1.24 -22.52
C ARG A 327 16.73 0.83 -21.41
N MET A 328 16.46 -0.28 -20.73
CA MET A 328 17.26 -0.83 -19.65
C MET A 328 17.40 -2.35 -19.78
N PRO A 329 18.52 -2.94 -19.29
CA PRO A 329 18.69 -4.39 -19.30
C PRO A 329 17.72 -5.07 -18.33
N GLU A 330 17.37 -6.33 -18.63
CA GLU A 330 16.47 -7.14 -17.79
C GLU A 330 16.97 -7.31 -16.34
N SER A 331 18.27 -7.19 -16.09
CA SER A 331 18.86 -7.27 -14.74
C SER A 331 18.36 -6.14 -13.81
N LEU A 332 17.84 -5.03 -14.36
CA LEU A 332 17.21 -4.00 -13.54
C LEU A 332 16.00 -4.56 -12.76
N LEU A 333 15.27 -5.52 -13.32
CA LEU A 333 14.11 -6.12 -12.67
C LEU A 333 14.48 -6.99 -11.46
N ASP A 334 15.73 -7.46 -11.35
CA ASP A 334 16.15 -8.26 -10.20
C ASP A 334 16.14 -7.41 -8.92
N SER A 335 16.43 -6.11 -9.06
CA SER A 335 16.31 -5.14 -7.96
C SER A 335 14.89 -5.02 -7.40
N TYR A 336 13.84 -5.42 -8.13
CA TYR A 336 12.47 -5.40 -7.60
C TYR A 336 12.33 -6.38 -6.43
N THR A 337 12.81 -7.61 -6.60
CA THR A 337 12.78 -8.61 -5.52
C THR A 337 13.72 -8.19 -4.39
N GLU A 338 14.95 -7.77 -4.71
CA GLU A 338 15.95 -7.34 -3.72
C GLU A 338 15.46 -6.17 -2.86
N GLU A 339 14.76 -5.21 -3.46
CA GLU A 339 14.27 -4.03 -2.75
C GLU A 339 12.98 -4.31 -1.98
N ARG A 340 12.00 -4.98 -2.58
CA ARG A 340 10.63 -5.07 -2.04
C ARG A 340 10.40 -6.27 -1.13
N HIS A 341 11.02 -7.42 -1.43
CA HIS A 341 10.84 -8.63 -0.65
C HIS A 341 11.26 -8.44 0.84
N PRO A 342 12.40 -7.80 1.18
CA PRO A 342 12.75 -7.54 2.57
C PRO A 342 11.80 -6.58 3.28
N ILE A 343 11.17 -5.63 2.56
CA ILE A 343 10.17 -4.72 3.16
C ILE A 343 8.95 -5.51 3.60
N ALA A 344 8.38 -6.29 2.68
CA ALA A 344 7.21 -7.11 2.96
C ALA A 344 7.46 -8.11 4.10
N ALA A 345 8.65 -8.71 4.16
CA ALA A 345 9.05 -9.60 5.25
C ALA A 345 8.98 -8.90 6.63
N ARG A 346 9.42 -7.63 6.72
CA ARG A 346 9.33 -6.83 7.95
C ARG A 346 7.89 -6.44 8.29
N VAL A 347 7.05 -6.15 7.30
CA VAL A 347 5.62 -5.89 7.49
C VAL A 347 4.91 -7.14 8.03
N ILE A 348 5.17 -8.29 7.43
CA ILE A 348 4.65 -9.58 7.87
C ILE A 348 5.11 -9.90 9.29
N ALA A 349 6.38 -9.65 9.63
CA ALA A 349 6.89 -9.85 10.98
C ALA A 349 6.20 -8.95 12.01
N ASN A 350 6.02 -7.65 11.72
CA ASN A 350 5.38 -6.75 12.68
C ASN A 350 3.88 -7.04 12.83
N THR A 351 3.18 -7.43 11.76
CA THR A 351 1.75 -7.77 11.84
C THR A 351 1.51 -9.07 12.59
N ARG A 352 2.42 -10.05 12.52
CA ARG A 352 2.43 -11.21 13.43
C ARG A 352 2.61 -10.81 14.89
N ALA A 353 3.58 -9.92 15.16
CA ALA A 353 3.78 -9.40 16.51
C ALA A 353 2.52 -8.68 17.01
N GLN A 354 1.82 -7.96 16.13
CA GLN A 354 0.57 -7.31 16.49
C GLN A 354 -0.52 -8.32 16.87
N VAL A 355 -0.73 -9.35 16.05
CA VAL A 355 -1.70 -10.41 16.35
C VAL A 355 -1.38 -11.12 17.66
N ALA A 356 -0.10 -11.46 17.89
CA ALA A 356 0.34 -12.06 19.15
C ALA A 356 0.00 -11.16 20.35
N LEU A 357 0.31 -9.86 20.25
CA LEU A 357 0.07 -8.90 21.31
C LEU A 357 -1.44 -8.57 21.51
N MET A 358 -2.32 -8.98 20.60
CA MET A 358 -3.77 -8.79 20.75
C MET A 358 -4.47 -9.93 21.49
N ARG A 359 -3.84 -11.09 21.65
CA ARG A 359 -4.45 -12.29 22.26
C ARG A 359 -4.95 -12.01 23.68
N PRO A 360 -6.19 -12.39 24.05
CA PRO A 360 -6.72 -12.18 25.39
C PRO A 360 -6.22 -13.27 26.36
N ASP A 361 -5.12 -13.00 27.06
CA ASP A 361 -4.60 -13.83 28.14
C ASP A 361 -3.72 -13.01 29.09
N VAL A 362 -3.52 -13.53 30.31
CA VAL A 362 -2.82 -12.82 31.39
C VAL A 362 -1.36 -12.51 31.10
N MET A 363 -0.69 -13.31 30.27
CA MET A 363 0.72 -13.08 29.91
C MET A 363 0.81 -11.97 28.85
N THR A 364 -0.09 -12.02 27.87
CA THR A 364 -0.21 -10.96 26.86
C THR A 364 -0.67 -9.65 27.49
N ASP A 365 -1.52 -9.66 28.52
CA ASP A 365 -1.92 -8.48 29.28
C ASP A 365 -0.72 -7.74 29.87
N ALA A 366 0.11 -8.45 30.64
CA ALA A 366 1.32 -7.89 31.23
C ALA A 366 2.30 -7.36 30.16
N LEU A 367 2.45 -8.10 29.05
CA LEU A 367 3.29 -7.65 27.93
C LEU A 367 2.74 -6.37 27.28
N ARG A 368 1.42 -6.27 27.10
CA ARG A 368 0.77 -5.09 26.52
C ARG A 368 0.98 -3.84 27.36
N GLU A 369 0.94 -3.95 28.69
CA GLU A 369 1.22 -2.81 29.58
C GLU A 369 2.63 -2.28 29.35
N ILE A 370 3.63 -3.17 29.31
CA ILE A 370 5.03 -2.77 29.02
C ILE A 370 5.15 -2.14 27.63
N VAL A 371 4.51 -2.71 26.60
CA VAL A 371 4.54 -2.11 25.25
C VAL A 371 3.86 -0.75 25.24
N ALA A 372 2.74 -0.58 25.95
CA ALA A 372 2.05 0.69 26.05
C ALA A 372 2.90 1.77 26.74
N ASP A 373 3.60 1.41 27.83
CA ASP A 373 4.54 2.30 28.52
C ASP A 373 5.67 2.75 27.59
N LEU A 374 6.26 1.80 26.85
CA LEU A 374 7.29 2.12 25.85
C LEU A 374 6.74 3.02 24.74
N MET A 375 5.53 2.74 24.24
CA MET A 375 4.85 3.56 23.23
C MET A 375 4.56 4.99 23.72
N GLY A 376 4.38 5.20 25.03
CA GLY A 376 4.12 6.51 25.61
C GLY A 376 5.33 7.46 25.58
N LEU A 377 6.55 6.92 25.49
CA LEU A 377 7.80 7.69 25.39
C LEU A 377 7.93 8.39 24.03
N ASP A 378 8.68 9.50 23.97
CA ASP A 378 8.93 10.23 22.71
C ASP A 378 9.54 9.34 21.62
N GLU A 379 10.60 8.60 21.94
CA GLU A 379 11.24 7.70 20.97
C GLU A 379 10.38 6.47 20.66
N GLY A 380 9.54 6.02 21.60
CA GLY A 380 8.62 4.91 21.39
C GLY A 380 7.52 5.27 20.40
N THR A 381 6.81 6.37 20.63
CA THR A 381 5.75 6.83 19.72
C THR A 381 6.29 7.11 18.32
N ARG A 382 7.53 7.63 18.20
CA ARG A 382 8.25 7.77 16.92
C ARG A 382 8.55 6.43 16.27
N TYR A 383 9.14 5.50 17.01
CA TYR A 383 9.51 4.19 16.49
C TYR A 383 8.31 3.44 15.88
N PHE A 384 7.17 3.43 16.59
CA PHE A 384 5.96 2.76 16.13
C PHE A 384 5.27 3.55 15.00
N GLY A 385 5.22 4.88 15.08
CA GLY A 385 4.65 5.73 14.03
C GLY A 385 5.38 5.57 12.70
N GLU A 386 6.71 5.66 12.73
CA GLU A 386 7.55 5.47 11.55
C GLU A 386 7.54 4.03 11.01
N MET A 387 7.35 3.02 11.89
CA MET A 387 7.17 1.63 11.47
C MET A 387 5.85 1.45 10.70
N ILE A 388 4.74 1.94 11.25
CA ILE A 388 3.39 1.76 10.68
C ILE A 388 3.19 2.62 9.42
N SER A 389 3.74 3.83 9.38
CA SER A 389 3.66 4.71 8.20
C SER A 389 4.55 4.24 7.05
N GLY A 390 5.57 3.43 7.35
CA GLY A 390 6.57 2.95 6.40
C GLY A 390 7.68 3.96 6.10
N ILE A 391 7.68 5.16 6.69
CA ILE A 391 8.66 6.23 6.40
C ILE A 391 10.12 5.79 6.63
N ARG A 392 10.35 4.77 7.47
CA ARG A 392 11.66 4.15 7.67
C ARG A 392 12.13 3.22 6.55
N ILE A 393 11.36 3.02 5.48
CA ILE A 393 11.80 2.26 4.32
C ILE A 393 13.07 2.89 3.76
N ARG A 394 14.12 2.08 3.72
CA ARG A 394 15.40 2.37 3.08
C ARG A 394 15.82 1.12 2.31
N TYR A 395 16.07 1.27 1.01
CA TYR A 395 16.70 0.25 0.19
C TYR A 395 18.21 0.26 0.40
N ASP A 396 18.84 -0.91 0.40
CA ASP A 396 20.30 -0.99 0.42
C ASP A 396 20.84 -0.82 -1.00
N LEU A 397 21.37 0.38 -1.28
CA LEU A 397 21.95 0.70 -2.57
C LEU A 397 23.49 0.69 -2.55
N GLY A 398 24.12 0.26 -1.44
CA GLY A 398 25.57 0.23 -1.28
C GLY A 398 26.22 1.60 -1.04
N SER A 399 25.52 2.50 -0.33
CA SER A 399 26.04 3.85 0.00
C SER A 399 25.91 4.13 1.50
N ASP A 400 26.95 4.76 2.06
CA ASP A 400 26.98 5.20 3.45
C ASP A 400 26.20 6.50 3.68
N HIS A 401 25.85 7.23 2.61
CA HIS A 401 25.12 8.48 2.72
C HIS A 401 23.71 8.23 3.32
N PRO A 402 23.30 8.94 4.40
CA PRO A 402 22.11 8.60 5.19
C PRO A 402 20.79 8.74 4.43
N SER A 403 20.75 9.61 3.42
CA SER A 403 19.59 9.80 2.53
C SER A 403 19.45 8.72 1.46
N VAL A 404 20.55 8.11 1.00
CA VAL A 404 20.51 7.15 -0.11
C VAL A 404 19.72 5.91 0.31
N GLY A 405 18.81 5.49 -0.57
CA GLY A 405 17.87 4.40 -0.37
C GLY A 405 16.56 4.79 0.30
N ARG A 406 16.46 5.97 0.91
CA ARG A 406 15.20 6.46 1.52
C ARG A 406 14.22 6.94 0.44
N LEU A 407 12.93 6.91 0.77
CA LEU A 407 11.88 7.50 -0.06
C LEU A 407 11.69 8.97 0.30
N SER A 408 12.01 9.86 -0.62
CA SER A 408 11.88 11.31 -0.45
C SER A 408 10.42 11.72 -0.22
N GLY A 409 10.21 12.59 0.76
CA GLY A 409 8.96 13.34 0.90
C GLY A 409 8.85 14.45 -0.13
N ASN A 410 7.72 15.16 -0.14
CA ASN A 410 7.54 16.34 -0.97
C ASN A 410 8.24 17.55 -0.35
N PHE A 411 8.84 18.40 -1.16
CA PHE A 411 9.42 19.67 -0.74
C PHE A 411 9.36 20.70 -1.87
N ALA A 412 9.35 21.98 -1.51
CA ALA A 412 9.31 23.07 -2.48
C ALA A 412 10.62 23.15 -3.28
N LEU A 413 10.52 23.43 -4.58
CA LEU A 413 11.65 23.64 -5.47
C LEU A 413 11.70 25.13 -5.87
N GLY A 414 12.66 25.90 -5.35
CA GLY A 414 12.79 27.34 -5.65
C GLY A 414 12.87 28.23 -4.40
N ASP A 415 12.75 29.56 -4.59
CA ASP A 415 12.72 30.57 -3.50
C ASP A 415 11.38 30.57 -2.77
N ASP A 416 11.30 31.24 -1.60
CA ASP A 416 10.05 31.48 -0.89
C ASP A 416 8.97 32.07 -1.83
N GLY A 417 7.92 31.27 -2.11
CA GLY A 417 6.91 31.55 -3.12
C GLY A 417 6.95 30.66 -4.37
N ALA A 418 7.82 29.64 -4.40
CA ALA A 418 7.96 28.68 -5.48
C ALA A 418 6.61 28.12 -6.00
N GLU A 419 6.41 28.17 -7.32
CA GLU A 419 5.20 27.70 -7.99
C GLU A 419 5.11 26.16 -8.10
N THR A 420 6.16 25.41 -7.74
CA THR A 420 6.18 23.93 -7.87
C THR A 420 6.94 23.21 -6.75
N THR A 421 6.60 21.94 -6.56
CA THR A 421 7.18 21.01 -5.59
C THR A 421 7.88 19.84 -6.28
N LEU A 422 8.66 19.04 -5.54
CA LEU A 422 9.25 17.80 -6.07
C LEU A 422 8.19 16.92 -6.73
N PHE A 423 7.03 16.76 -6.10
CA PHE A 423 6.01 15.84 -6.59
C PHE A 423 5.36 16.33 -7.89
N ASP A 424 5.22 17.64 -8.08
CA ASP A 424 4.75 18.22 -9.35
C ASP A 424 5.70 17.90 -10.50
N GLN A 425 7.01 17.83 -10.22
CA GLN A 425 8.04 17.48 -11.20
C GLN A 425 8.10 15.97 -11.51
N MET A 426 7.34 15.14 -10.78
CA MET A 426 7.34 13.68 -10.90
C MET A 426 6.05 13.12 -11.51
N GLU A 427 5.07 13.96 -11.88
CA GLU A 427 3.76 13.52 -12.39
C GLU A 427 3.83 12.67 -13.66
N ASP A 428 4.86 12.90 -14.49
CA ASP A 428 5.11 12.20 -15.74
C ASP A 428 5.90 10.89 -15.57
N GLY A 429 6.24 10.52 -14.33
CA GLY A 429 6.98 9.30 -14.03
C GLY A 429 8.48 9.38 -14.32
N ARG A 430 9.04 10.57 -14.55
CA ARG A 430 10.49 10.75 -14.71
C ARG A 430 11.22 10.79 -13.36
N ALA A 431 12.50 10.45 -13.41
CA ALA A 431 13.42 10.70 -12.30
C ALA A 431 13.72 12.20 -12.20
N VAL A 432 14.08 12.68 -11.02
CA VAL A 432 14.44 14.08 -10.78
C VAL A 432 15.85 14.16 -10.21
N LEU A 433 16.70 14.99 -10.80
CA LEU A 433 17.96 15.42 -10.21
C LEU A 433 17.80 16.82 -9.65
N VAL A 434 17.85 16.94 -8.32
CA VAL A 434 17.93 18.23 -7.63
C VAL A 434 19.40 18.64 -7.57
N ASP A 435 19.73 19.75 -8.21
CA ASP A 435 21.11 20.22 -8.39
C ASP A 435 21.42 21.41 -7.48
N ALA A 436 22.18 21.16 -6.41
CA ALA A 436 22.69 22.19 -5.49
C ALA A 436 24.14 22.62 -5.81
N THR A 437 24.63 22.35 -7.02
CA THR A 437 26.03 22.54 -7.46
C THR A 437 26.20 23.63 -8.52
N ASP A 438 25.29 24.61 -8.57
CA ASP A 438 25.26 25.67 -9.59
C ASP A 438 25.33 25.15 -11.05
N GLY A 439 24.70 23.99 -11.31
CA GLY A 439 24.56 23.42 -12.64
C GLY A 439 25.56 22.31 -12.99
N ALA A 440 26.56 22.04 -12.15
CA ALA A 440 27.57 21.02 -12.45
C ALA A 440 26.97 19.60 -12.51
N ALA A 441 26.09 19.26 -11.57
CA ALA A 441 25.39 17.98 -11.56
C ALA A 441 24.44 17.84 -12.76
N SER A 442 23.72 18.91 -13.11
CA SER A 442 22.84 18.95 -14.29
C SER A 442 23.63 18.76 -15.59
N ALA A 443 24.83 19.35 -15.69
CA ALA A 443 25.70 19.18 -16.85
C ALA A 443 26.13 17.70 -17.04
N ILE A 444 26.37 16.98 -15.94
CA ILE A 444 26.66 15.53 -15.98
C ILE A 444 25.42 14.75 -16.44
N ALA A 445 24.23 15.09 -15.93
CA ALA A 445 22.99 14.39 -16.21
C ALA A 445 22.35 14.73 -17.57
N ALA A 446 22.85 15.75 -18.28
CA ALA A 446 22.31 16.19 -19.56
C ALA A 446 22.18 15.07 -20.61
N ARG A 447 22.99 14.00 -20.50
CA ARG A 447 22.96 12.83 -21.41
C ARG A 447 21.90 11.77 -21.07
N TRP A 448 21.09 12.02 -20.04
CA TRP A 448 19.99 11.17 -19.57
C TRP A 448 18.65 11.91 -19.56
N ASP A 449 18.53 12.96 -20.38
CA ASP A 449 17.36 13.84 -20.45
C ASP A 449 16.03 13.15 -20.81
N ILE A 450 16.04 11.93 -21.34
CA ILE A 450 14.82 11.12 -21.51
C ILE A 450 14.31 10.58 -20.16
N PHE A 451 15.20 10.24 -19.24
CA PHE A 451 14.84 9.63 -17.95
C PHE A 451 14.82 10.63 -16.80
N VAL A 452 15.76 11.57 -16.79
CA VAL A 452 16.07 12.42 -15.64
C VAL A 452 15.72 13.86 -15.98
N ARG A 453 14.88 14.48 -15.16
CA ARG A 453 14.58 15.91 -15.18
C ARG A 453 15.51 16.61 -14.20
N CYS A 454 16.31 17.56 -14.66
CA CYS A 454 17.16 18.36 -13.77
C CYS A 454 16.39 19.58 -13.29
N VAL A 455 16.45 19.84 -11.98
CA VAL A 455 15.82 21.01 -11.34
C VAL A 455 16.83 21.68 -10.40
N PRO A 456 16.85 23.01 -10.31
CA PRO A 456 17.74 23.70 -9.38
C PRO A 456 17.36 23.39 -7.93
N GLY A 457 18.35 23.05 -7.11
CA GLY A 457 18.27 22.95 -5.66
C GLY A 457 18.77 24.21 -4.97
N ARG A 458 18.32 24.48 -3.73
CA ARG A 458 18.77 25.63 -2.94
C ARG A 458 19.39 25.17 -1.63
N GLY A 459 20.72 25.16 -1.60
CA GLY A 459 21.48 24.73 -0.43
C GLY A 459 21.24 23.26 -0.06
N GLY A 460 22.09 22.73 0.81
CA GLY A 460 22.02 21.32 1.19
C GLY A 460 22.54 20.37 0.10
N ALA A 461 22.02 19.15 0.09
CA ALA A 461 22.50 18.08 -0.77
C ALA A 461 21.91 18.12 -2.18
N SER A 462 22.72 17.81 -3.19
CA SER A 462 22.20 17.39 -4.50
C SER A 462 21.65 15.97 -4.41
N LEU A 463 20.52 15.70 -5.07
CA LEU A 463 19.80 14.43 -4.94
C LEU A 463 19.40 13.89 -6.31
N LEU A 464 19.78 12.64 -6.61
CA LEU A 464 19.19 11.88 -7.72
C LEU A 464 18.05 11.03 -7.17
N ILE A 465 16.83 11.35 -7.56
CA ILE A 465 15.60 10.74 -7.07
C ILE A 465 14.96 9.93 -8.20
N ARG A 466 14.82 8.62 -8.00
CA ARG A 466 14.16 7.70 -8.93
C ARG A 466 12.67 8.03 -9.11
N PRO A 467 12.02 7.52 -10.17
CA PRO A 467 10.57 7.70 -10.37
C PRO A 467 9.70 7.27 -9.18
N ASP A 468 10.16 6.32 -8.37
CA ASP A 468 9.49 5.84 -7.16
C ASP A 468 9.84 6.60 -5.87
N ALA A 469 10.45 7.79 -6.02
CA ALA A 469 10.95 8.67 -4.96
C ALA A 469 12.13 8.12 -4.14
N CYS A 470 12.72 6.98 -4.53
CA CYS A 470 13.94 6.51 -3.90
C CYS A 470 15.12 7.43 -4.25
N ILE A 471 15.80 7.94 -3.23
CA ILE A 471 17.06 8.69 -3.39
C ILE A 471 18.15 7.70 -3.80
N ALA A 472 18.53 7.69 -5.07
CA ALA A 472 19.51 6.79 -5.66
C ALA A 472 20.96 7.27 -5.45
N TRP A 473 21.15 8.58 -5.31
CA TRP A 473 22.43 9.22 -5.02
C TRP A 473 22.17 10.54 -4.30
N ALA A 474 23.09 10.91 -3.42
CA ALA A 474 23.08 12.18 -2.72
C ALA A 474 24.52 12.62 -2.44
N ALA A 475 24.78 13.92 -2.52
CA ALA A 475 26.06 14.51 -2.12
C ALA A 475 25.86 15.91 -1.54
N ASP A 476 26.60 16.19 -0.46
CA ASP A 476 26.66 17.50 0.19
C ASP A 476 27.70 18.42 -0.49
N ASP A 477 27.67 19.73 -0.18
CA ASP A 477 28.74 20.69 -0.48
C ASP A 477 29.28 20.73 -1.93
N ALA A 478 28.39 20.99 -2.90
CA ALA A 478 28.72 21.12 -4.33
C ALA A 478 29.44 19.91 -4.97
N ASP A 479 29.47 18.76 -4.30
CA ASP A 479 30.11 17.54 -4.80
C ASP A 479 29.22 16.81 -5.82
N THR A 480 29.87 16.22 -6.83
CA THR A 480 29.24 15.42 -7.89
C THR A 480 29.79 13.99 -7.94
N THR A 481 30.66 13.63 -6.99
CA THR A 481 31.32 12.33 -6.92
C THR A 481 30.29 11.20 -6.89
N GLY A 482 30.44 10.24 -7.80
CA GLY A 482 29.55 9.08 -7.91
C GLY A 482 28.25 9.31 -8.70
N LEU A 483 27.91 10.56 -9.08
CA LEU A 483 26.68 10.85 -9.82
C LEU A 483 26.61 10.10 -11.16
N HIS A 484 27.69 10.12 -11.94
CA HIS A 484 27.76 9.41 -13.23
C HIS A 484 27.54 7.90 -13.06
N ALA A 485 28.12 7.30 -12.02
CA ALA A 485 27.94 5.88 -11.73
C ALA A 485 26.50 5.56 -11.31
N ALA A 486 25.86 6.43 -10.52
CA ALA A 486 24.47 6.30 -10.14
C ALA A 486 23.52 6.43 -11.34
N LEU A 487 23.73 7.42 -12.21
CA LEU A 487 22.99 7.59 -13.46
C LEU A 487 23.12 6.34 -14.34
N THR A 488 24.35 5.83 -14.50
CA THR A 488 24.62 4.63 -15.30
C THR A 488 23.92 3.40 -14.72
N ARG A 489 23.94 3.23 -13.40
CA ARG A 489 23.31 2.09 -12.71
C ARG A 489 21.80 2.06 -12.90
N TRP A 490 21.14 3.22 -12.79
CA TRP A 490 19.67 3.27 -12.74
C TRP A 490 19.00 3.64 -14.07
N PHE A 491 19.74 4.26 -14.99
CA PHE A 491 19.21 4.77 -16.26
C PHE A 491 20.10 4.40 -17.46
N GLY A 492 21.04 3.47 -17.27
CA GLY A 492 21.83 2.89 -18.36
C GLY A 492 22.97 3.79 -18.82
N PRO A 493 23.78 3.37 -19.80
CA PRO A 493 24.85 4.21 -20.32
C PRO A 493 24.30 5.51 -20.91
N ALA A 494 25.09 6.57 -20.80
CA ALA A 494 24.76 7.88 -21.35
C ALA A 494 24.41 7.76 -22.85
N MET A 495 23.30 8.38 -23.27
CA MET A 495 22.93 8.40 -24.68
C MET A 495 23.98 9.16 -25.50
N GLN A 496 24.16 8.75 -26.76
CA GLN A 496 25.11 9.37 -27.69
C GLN A 496 24.53 10.62 -28.32
#